data_AF-A0A830DTH6-F1
#
_entry.id   AF-A0A830DTH6-F1
#
_cell.length_a   1.000
_cell.length_b   1.000
_cell.length_c   1.000
_cell.angle_alpha   90.00
_cell.angle_beta   90.00
_cell.angle_gamma   90.00
#
_symmetry.space_group_name_H-M   'P 1'
#
loop_
_entity.id
_entity.type
_entity.pdbx_description
1 polymer ?
#
loop_
_entity_poly.entity_id
_entity_poly.type
_entity_poly.pdbx_seq_one_letter_code
_entity_poly.pdbx_strand_id
1 'polypeptide(L)'
;MDSPPSTDPAGSATDSDPAATDASASGLRDRFEAAFWERHANPWSAGTRILVYPVLMYAVYRRDRRLFLAALAFTAVNPVLFPRPARTDNYLSRIVLAEREWLDDERGTVGLDYPNVLNLLNVPVTLYAFASAIRRRPVGTLLGTLGVMALKLWWVDAVVRETGVTGHGPDLDPDSAE
;
A
#
# COMPACT_ATOMS: atom_id res chain seq x y z
N MET A 1 -41.72 37.83 -52.79
CA MET A 1 -41.42 37.37 -51.41
C MET A 1 -41.90 35.94 -51.36
N ASP A 2 -40.97 35.01 -51.19
CA ASP A 2 -41.05 33.83 -50.31
C ASP A 2 -40.02 32.78 -50.75
N SER A 3 -38.91 32.77 -50.01
CA SER A 3 -37.80 31.81 -50.13
C SER A 3 -38.20 30.47 -49.49
N PRO A 4 -37.70 29.32 -49.98
CA PRO A 4 -37.90 28.03 -49.30
C PRO A 4 -36.98 27.90 -48.06
N PRO A 5 -37.36 27.09 -47.05
CA PRO A 5 -36.59 26.98 -45.82
C PRO A 5 -35.40 26.03 -45.97
N SER A 6 -34.22 26.51 -45.56
CA SER A 6 -33.01 25.72 -45.36
C SER A 6 -33.23 24.74 -44.21
N THR A 7 -32.99 23.45 -44.45
CA THR A 7 -32.95 22.42 -43.41
C THR A 7 -31.49 22.07 -43.15
N ASP A 8 -30.92 22.64 -42.08
CA ASP A 8 -29.65 22.18 -41.51
C ASP A 8 -29.91 20.92 -40.67
N PRO A 9 -29.20 19.79 -40.88
CA PRO A 9 -29.19 18.72 -39.91
C PRO A 9 -28.23 19.12 -38.79
N ALA A 10 -28.80 19.43 -37.62
CA ALA A 10 -28.05 19.61 -36.39
C ALA A 10 -27.10 18.43 -36.17
N GLY A 11 -25.81 18.74 -36.05
CA GLY A 11 -24.78 17.78 -35.70
C GLY A 11 -25.12 17.07 -34.39
N SER A 12 -25.05 15.74 -34.42
CA SER A 12 -25.04 14.89 -33.24
C SER A 12 -23.76 15.19 -32.44
N ALA A 13 -23.81 16.20 -31.58
CA ALA A 13 -22.85 16.34 -30.50
C ALA A 13 -23.18 15.23 -29.49
N THR A 14 -22.35 14.20 -29.47
CA THR A 14 -22.34 13.15 -28.44
C THR A 14 -22.04 13.83 -27.10
N ASP A 15 -23.07 14.30 -26.43
CA ASP A 15 -22.98 14.83 -25.07
C ASP A 15 -22.67 13.63 -24.16
N SER A 16 -21.38 13.42 -23.94
CA SER A 16 -20.89 12.32 -23.11
C SER A 16 -21.20 12.71 -21.67
N ASP A 17 -22.20 12.07 -21.08
CA ASP A 17 -22.64 12.37 -19.71
C ASP A 17 -21.46 12.27 -18.73
N PRO A 18 -21.01 13.40 -18.14
CA PRO A 18 -19.86 13.41 -17.24
C PRO A 18 -20.11 12.54 -16.00
N ALA A 19 -21.36 12.41 -15.56
CA ALA A 19 -21.72 11.57 -14.40
C ALA A 19 -21.54 10.07 -14.69
N ALA A 20 -21.85 9.63 -15.93
CA ALA A 20 -21.63 8.25 -16.36
C ALA A 20 -20.13 7.93 -16.48
N THR A 21 -19.34 8.91 -16.94
CA THR A 21 -17.88 8.78 -17.03
C THR A 21 -17.25 8.68 -15.64
N ASP A 22 -17.67 9.53 -14.70
CA ASP A 22 -17.18 9.54 -13.31
C ASP A 22 -17.57 8.27 -12.55
N ALA A 23 -18.81 7.77 -12.71
CA ALA A 23 -19.25 6.50 -12.12
C ALA A 23 -18.51 5.27 -12.68
N SER A 24 -18.14 5.30 -13.97
CA SER A 24 -17.33 4.25 -14.58
C SER A 24 -15.87 4.29 -14.09
N ALA A 25 -15.33 5.50 -13.90
CA ALA A 25 -13.98 5.72 -13.42
C ALA A 25 -13.84 5.37 -11.93
N SER A 26 -14.83 5.69 -11.09
CA SER A 26 -14.87 5.23 -9.69
C SER A 26 -14.97 3.71 -9.62
N GLY A 27 -15.89 3.09 -10.36
CA GLY A 27 -16.02 1.63 -10.37
C GLY A 27 -14.81 0.87 -10.96
N LEU A 28 -13.99 1.51 -11.79
CA LEU A 28 -12.69 0.96 -12.21
C LEU A 28 -11.64 1.08 -11.10
N ARG A 29 -11.56 2.25 -10.44
CA ARG A 29 -10.63 2.49 -9.32
C ARG A 29 -10.90 1.51 -8.18
N ASP A 30 -12.15 1.33 -7.78
CA ASP A 30 -12.55 0.42 -6.71
C ASP A 30 -12.15 -1.03 -7.03
N ARG A 31 -12.29 -1.44 -8.29
CA ARG A 31 -11.86 -2.78 -8.76
C ARG A 31 -10.34 -2.93 -8.74
N PHE A 32 -9.59 -1.91 -9.13
CA PHE A 32 -8.13 -1.92 -9.05
C PHE A 32 -7.64 -1.94 -7.60
N GLU A 33 -8.29 -1.17 -6.73
CA GLU A 33 -8.02 -1.12 -5.30
C GLU A 33 -8.29 -2.47 -4.64
N ALA A 34 -9.46 -3.07 -4.86
CA ALA A 34 -9.77 -4.40 -4.37
C ALA A 34 -8.75 -5.44 -4.86
N ALA A 35 -8.42 -5.42 -6.16
CA ALA A 35 -7.45 -6.32 -6.76
C ALA A 35 -6.01 -6.10 -6.24
N PHE A 36 -5.67 -4.88 -5.83
CA PHE A 36 -4.42 -4.55 -5.17
C PHE A 36 -4.40 -5.11 -3.75
N TRP A 37 -5.44 -4.84 -2.94
CA TRP A 37 -5.54 -5.32 -1.57
C TRP A 37 -5.51 -6.85 -1.45
N GLU A 38 -6.21 -7.56 -2.33
CA GLU A 38 -6.20 -9.03 -2.35
C GLU A 38 -4.80 -9.60 -2.64
N ARG A 39 -4.05 -8.98 -3.55
CA ARG A 39 -2.65 -9.40 -3.84
C ARG A 39 -1.67 -8.90 -2.78
N HIS A 40 -1.97 -7.78 -2.14
CA HIS A 40 -1.17 -7.22 -1.05
C HIS A 40 -1.22 -8.12 0.18
N ALA A 41 -2.37 -8.74 0.45
CA ALA A 41 -2.55 -9.70 1.54
C ALA A 41 -1.73 -10.98 1.35
N ASN A 42 -1.04 -11.17 0.22
CA ASN A 42 -0.15 -12.31 0.04
C ASN A 42 1.08 -12.21 0.99
N PRO A 43 1.37 -13.22 1.81
CA PRO A 43 2.48 -13.18 2.76
C PRO A 43 3.85 -12.98 2.10
N TRP A 44 4.05 -13.51 0.90
CA TRP A 44 5.31 -13.33 0.17
C TRP A 44 5.45 -11.90 -0.35
N SER A 45 4.35 -11.30 -0.80
CA SER A 45 4.27 -9.90 -1.22
C SER A 45 4.63 -8.99 -0.03
N ALA A 46 3.93 -9.13 1.10
CA ALA A 46 4.18 -8.37 2.32
C ALA A 46 5.61 -8.60 2.85
N GLY A 47 6.06 -9.85 2.97
CA GLY A 47 7.37 -10.21 3.51
C GLY A 47 8.54 -9.69 2.66
N THR A 48 8.43 -9.74 1.34
CA THR A 48 9.50 -9.23 0.46
C THR A 48 9.57 -7.70 0.46
N ARG A 49 8.45 -6.99 0.65
CA ARG A 49 8.45 -5.53 0.83
C ARG A 49 9.16 -5.08 2.10
N ILE A 50 9.07 -5.85 3.19
CA ILE A 50 9.80 -5.57 4.44
C ILE A 50 11.32 -5.50 4.17
N LEU A 51 11.84 -6.31 3.24
CA LEU A 51 13.27 -6.34 2.89
C LEU A 51 13.70 -5.20 1.96
N VAL A 52 12.78 -4.52 1.29
CA VAL A 52 13.10 -3.40 0.38
C VAL A 52 13.80 -2.28 1.12
N TYR A 53 13.33 -1.92 2.31
CA TYR A 53 13.91 -0.79 3.06
C TYR A 53 15.38 -1.04 3.45
N PRO A 54 15.76 -2.20 4.04
CA PRO A 54 17.16 -2.55 4.24
C PRO A 54 18.00 -2.52 2.96
N VAL A 55 17.48 -3.03 1.84
CA VAL A 55 18.19 -3.03 0.54
C VAL A 55 18.39 -1.60 0.03
N LEU A 56 17.38 -0.74 0.15
CA LEU A 56 17.49 0.68 -0.20
C LEU A 56 18.55 1.38 0.66
N MET A 57 18.57 1.13 1.97
CA MET A 57 19.58 1.74 2.86
C MET A 57 20.98 1.26 2.52
N TYR A 58 21.12 -0.02 2.19
CA TYR A 58 22.38 -0.58 1.73
C TYR A 58 22.83 0.04 0.38
N ALA A 59 21.91 0.24 -0.56
CA ALA A 59 22.18 0.90 -1.84
C ALA A 59 22.65 2.34 -1.64
N VAL A 60 21.99 3.11 -0.77
CA VAL A 60 22.40 4.48 -0.40
C VAL A 60 23.78 4.49 0.24
N TYR A 61 24.04 3.58 1.18
CA TYR A 61 25.35 3.45 1.84
C TYR A 61 26.48 3.11 0.85
N ARG A 62 26.21 2.23 -0.12
CA ARG A 62 27.12 1.86 -1.21
C ARG A 62 27.22 2.93 -2.31
N ARG A 63 26.28 3.89 -2.34
CA ARG A 63 26.03 4.81 -3.47
C ARG A 63 25.81 4.08 -4.80
N ASP A 64 25.22 2.90 -4.73
CA ASP A 64 24.92 2.08 -5.90
C ASP A 64 23.55 2.45 -6.47
N ARG A 65 23.57 3.27 -7.53
CA ARG A 65 22.35 3.72 -8.22
C ARG A 65 21.60 2.56 -8.88
N ARG A 66 22.30 1.52 -9.34
CA ARG A 66 21.67 0.35 -9.98
C ARG A 66 20.88 -0.44 -8.95
N LEU A 67 21.47 -0.69 -7.79
CA LEU A 67 20.78 -1.38 -6.70
C LEU A 67 19.60 -0.56 -6.17
N PHE A 68 19.75 0.76 -6.07
CA PHE A 68 18.66 1.65 -5.68
C PHE A 68 17.49 1.59 -6.68
N LEU A 69 17.77 1.71 -7.97
CA LEU A 69 16.75 1.61 -9.02
C LEU A 69 16.12 0.21 -9.08
N ALA A 70 16.90 -0.85 -8.90
CA ALA A 70 16.39 -2.21 -8.84
C ALA A 70 15.44 -2.42 -7.66
N ALA A 71 15.76 -1.88 -6.47
CA ALA A 71 14.88 -1.94 -5.32
C ALA A 71 13.58 -1.14 -5.54
N LEU A 72 13.65 0.02 -6.19
CA LEU A 72 12.47 0.81 -6.54
C LEU A 72 11.59 0.09 -7.57
N ALA A 73 12.20 -0.48 -8.61
CA ALA A 73 11.50 -1.28 -9.61
C ALA A 73 10.86 -2.52 -8.99
N PHE A 74 11.56 -3.20 -8.06
CA PHE A 74 11.01 -4.32 -7.33
C PHE A 74 9.75 -3.92 -6.55
N THR A 75 9.78 -2.80 -5.82
CA THR A 75 8.60 -2.29 -5.10
C THR A 75 7.41 -2.05 -6.02
N ALA A 76 7.64 -1.51 -7.22
CA ALA A 76 6.60 -1.24 -8.20
C ALA A 76 6.01 -2.54 -8.80
N VAL A 77 6.84 -3.55 -9.03
CA VAL A 77 6.41 -4.83 -9.63
C VAL A 77 5.83 -5.80 -8.59
N ASN A 78 6.25 -5.69 -7.33
CA ASN A 78 5.86 -6.58 -6.23
C ASN A 78 4.34 -6.84 -6.11
N PRO A 79 3.43 -5.86 -6.23
CA PRO A 79 1.99 -6.09 -6.15
C PRO A 79 1.43 -7.01 -7.24
N VAL A 80 2.10 -7.09 -8.38
CA VAL A 80 1.67 -7.89 -9.54
C VAL A 80 2.39 -9.23 -9.60
N LEU A 81 3.55 -9.34 -8.95
CA LEU A 81 4.41 -10.52 -8.99
C LEU A 81 3.83 -11.73 -8.24
N PHE A 82 2.96 -11.50 -7.27
CA PHE A 82 2.40 -12.55 -6.43
C PHE A 82 0.90 -12.75 -6.68
N PRO A 83 0.43 -14.00 -6.84
CA PRO A 83 -0.98 -14.30 -7.02
C PRO A 83 -1.77 -14.04 -5.73
N ARG A 84 -3.11 -14.02 -5.83
CA ARG A 84 -3.98 -13.92 -4.65
C ARG A 84 -3.69 -15.09 -3.68
N PRO A 85 -3.57 -14.84 -2.37
CA PRO A 85 -3.31 -15.89 -1.40
C PRO A 85 -4.55 -16.77 -1.21
N ALA A 86 -4.36 -18.08 -1.11
CA ALA A 86 -5.43 -19.02 -0.80
C ALA A 86 -5.85 -19.00 0.68
N ARG A 87 -5.04 -18.38 1.55
CA ARG A 87 -5.26 -18.26 3.00
C ARG A 87 -4.74 -16.93 3.52
N THR A 88 -5.47 -16.30 4.44
CA THR A 88 -5.08 -15.01 5.06
C THR A 88 -4.89 -15.10 6.58
N ASP A 89 -4.86 -16.32 7.12
CA ASP A 89 -4.64 -16.66 8.53
C ASP A 89 -3.18 -16.52 8.99
N ASN A 90 -2.24 -16.25 8.08
CA ASN A 90 -0.85 -16.03 8.43
C ASN A 90 -0.62 -14.58 8.94
N TYR A 91 0.41 -14.38 9.76
CA TYR A 91 0.68 -13.09 10.39
C TYR A 91 0.86 -11.94 9.37
N LEU A 92 1.57 -12.18 8.26
CA LEU A 92 1.81 -11.16 7.25
C LEU A 92 0.52 -10.76 6.49
N SER A 93 -0.41 -11.70 6.29
CA SER A 93 -1.73 -11.40 5.75
C SER A 93 -2.59 -10.64 6.75
N ARG A 94 -2.57 -11.02 8.05
CA ARG A 94 -3.28 -10.30 9.11
C ARG A 94 -2.84 -8.85 9.22
N ILE A 95 -1.54 -8.58 9.07
CA ILE A 95 -1.00 -7.22 9.01
C ILE A 95 -1.71 -6.38 7.95
N VAL A 96 -1.84 -6.93 6.74
CA VAL A 96 -2.44 -6.22 5.61
C VAL A 96 -3.93 -6.01 5.82
N LEU A 97 -4.63 -7.02 6.33
CA LEU A 97 -6.05 -6.91 6.64
C LEU A 97 -6.31 -5.89 7.75
N ALA A 98 -5.49 -5.88 8.80
CA ALA A 98 -5.56 -4.90 9.87
C ALA A 98 -5.27 -3.48 9.38
N GLU A 99 -4.31 -3.31 8.48
CA GLU A 99 -4.02 -2.00 7.87
C GLU A 99 -5.18 -1.52 6.98
N ARG A 100 -5.84 -2.43 6.25
CA ARG A 100 -7.04 -2.11 5.48
C ARG A 100 -8.17 -1.66 6.39
N GLU A 101 -8.51 -2.43 7.42
CA GLU A 101 -9.55 -2.08 8.40
C GLU A 101 -9.26 -0.73 9.06
N TRP A 102 -8.00 -0.49 9.43
CA TRP A 102 -7.56 0.78 10.01
C TRP A 102 -7.81 1.98 9.10
N LEU A 103 -7.57 1.82 7.80
CA LEU A 103 -7.80 2.88 6.80
C LEU A 103 -9.28 3.03 6.46
N ASP A 104 -10.03 1.93 6.40
CA ASP A 104 -11.49 1.91 6.17
C ASP A 104 -12.24 2.60 7.33
N ASP A 105 -11.73 2.50 8.57
CA ASP A 105 -12.20 3.23 9.76
C ASP A 105 -11.82 4.73 9.77
N GLU A 106 -11.20 5.25 8.70
CA GLU A 106 -10.66 6.61 8.59
C GLU A 106 -9.68 6.99 9.72
N ARG A 107 -9.08 5.99 10.39
CA ARG A 107 -8.11 6.24 11.44
C ARG A 107 -6.84 6.77 10.79
N GLY A 108 -6.56 8.05 11.02
CA GLY A 108 -5.32 8.67 10.55
C GLY A 108 -4.10 7.86 10.97
N THR A 109 -3.04 7.86 10.15
CA THR A 109 -1.76 7.17 10.44
C THR A 109 -0.73 8.10 11.09
N VAL A 110 -1.13 9.36 11.31
CA VAL A 110 -0.31 10.44 11.88
C VAL A 110 -1.08 11.03 13.06
N GLY A 111 -0.45 11.02 14.23
CA GLY A 111 -1.06 11.47 15.47
C GLY A 111 -0.16 11.24 16.67
N LEU A 112 -0.55 11.78 17.82
CA LEU A 112 0.13 11.56 19.10
C LEU A 112 -0.42 10.35 19.86
N ASP A 113 -1.59 9.85 19.45
CA ASP A 113 -2.22 8.69 20.04
C ASP A 113 -1.47 7.40 19.66
N TYR A 114 -1.59 6.39 20.52
CA TYR A 114 -1.12 5.06 20.18
C TYR A 114 -2.09 4.43 19.16
N PRO A 115 -1.60 3.78 18.09
CA PRO A 115 -0.20 3.46 17.77
C PRO A 115 0.56 4.53 16.96
N ASN A 116 -0.10 5.57 16.45
CA ASN A 116 0.47 6.58 15.54
C ASN A 116 1.71 7.31 16.06
N VAL A 117 1.87 7.44 17.38
CA VAL A 117 3.10 7.96 18.00
C VAL A 117 4.35 7.21 17.51
N LEU A 118 4.23 5.91 17.20
CA LEU A 118 5.33 5.10 16.68
C LEU A 118 5.75 5.57 15.26
N ASN A 119 4.80 5.94 14.41
CA ASN A 119 5.11 6.53 13.10
C ASN A 119 5.79 7.89 13.25
N LEU A 120 5.33 8.72 14.19
CA LEU A 120 5.95 10.01 14.48
C LEU A 120 7.40 9.84 14.96
N LEU A 121 7.66 8.88 15.87
CA LEU A 121 9.00 8.52 16.32
C LEU A 121 9.85 7.94 15.19
N ASN A 122 9.24 7.29 14.21
CA ASN A 122 9.97 6.70 13.10
C ASN A 122 10.59 7.75 12.16
N VAL A 123 10.01 8.96 12.08
CA VAL A 123 10.52 10.06 11.25
C VAL A 123 11.97 10.44 11.62
N PRO A 124 12.30 10.85 12.86
CA PRO A 124 13.67 11.22 13.23
C PRO A 124 14.64 10.03 13.12
N VAL A 125 14.21 8.80 13.41
CA VAL A 125 15.04 7.60 13.28
C VAL A 125 15.38 7.33 11.81
N THR A 126 14.41 7.51 10.91
CA THR A 126 14.61 7.42 9.45
C THR A 126 15.61 8.47 8.97
N LEU A 127 15.43 9.73 9.38
CA LEU A 127 16.37 10.81 9.04
C LEU A 127 17.78 10.49 9.53
N TYR A 128 17.93 9.97 10.75
CA TYR A 128 19.22 9.53 11.29
C TYR A 128 19.84 8.38 10.48
N ALA A 129 19.05 7.38 10.08
CA ALA A 129 19.50 6.25 9.27
C ALA A 129 20.03 6.71 7.91
N PHE A 130 19.27 7.54 7.20
CA PHE A 130 19.68 8.13 5.92
C PHE A 130 20.92 9.01 6.08
N ALA A 131 20.94 9.89 7.08
CA ALA A 131 22.07 10.77 7.31
C ALA A 131 23.35 9.99 7.67
N SER A 132 23.22 8.84 8.34
CA SER A 132 24.32 7.92 8.61
C SER A 132 24.77 7.18 7.35
N ALA A 133 23.82 6.74 6.50
CA ALA A 133 24.12 6.08 5.23
C ALA A 133 24.86 6.99 4.25
N ILE A 134 24.42 8.25 4.11
CA ILE A 134 25.06 9.26 3.26
C ILE A 134 26.49 9.56 3.73
N ARG A 135 26.69 9.62 5.05
CA ARG A 135 28.01 9.80 5.70
C ARG A 135 28.83 8.51 5.79
N ARG A 136 28.34 7.39 5.25
CA ARG A 136 28.96 6.06 5.28
C ARG A 136 29.38 5.59 6.68
N ARG A 137 28.56 5.87 7.69
CA ARG A 137 28.75 5.36 9.06
C ARG A 137 28.09 3.99 9.22
N PRO A 138 28.82 2.86 9.09
CA PRO A 138 28.19 1.53 8.98
C PRO A 138 27.34 1.17 10.20
N VAL A 139 27.84 1.45 11.41
CA VAL A 139 27.11 1.19 12.66
C VAL A 139 25.85 2.05 12.75
N GLY A 140 25.94 3.34 12.44
CA GLY A 140 24.78 4.25 12.46
C GLY A 140 23.73 3.89 11.41
N THR A 141 24.15 3.47 10.22
CA THR A 141 23.24 2.98 9.16
C THR A 141 22.56 1.69 9.59
N LEU A 142 23.31 0.73 10.14
CA LEU A 142 22.75 -0.55 10.58
C LEU A 142 21.76 -0.35 11.71
N LEU A 143 22.17 0.34 12.79
CA LEU A 143 21.31 0.60 13.95
C LEU A 143 20.09 1.45 13.58
N GLY A 144 20.27 2.48 12.75
CA GLY A 144 19.17 3.30 12.26
C GLY A 144 18.18 2.49 11.42
N THR A 145 18.69 1.65 10.50
CA THR A 145 17.85 0.77 9.68
C THR A 145 17.07 -0.22 10.55
N LEU A 146 17.74 -0.88 11.50
CA LEU A 146 17.09 -1.81 12.43
C LEU A 146 16.06 -1.09 13.31
N GLY A 147 16.35 0.13 13.77
CA GLY A 147 15.41 0.95 14.54
C GLY A 147 14.16 1.29 13.74
N VAL A 148 14.30 1.71 12.49
CA VAL A 148 13.16 1.99 11.60
C VAL A 148 12.30 0.74 11.38
N MET A 149 12.95 -0.40 11.12
CA MET A 149 12.25 -1.67 10.93
C MET A 149 11.51 -2.10 12.20
N ALA A 150 12.15 -2.00 13.36
CA ALA A 150 11.53 -2.33 14.64
C ALA A 150 10.31 -1.45 14.93
N LEU A 151 10.42 -0.14 14.74
CA LEU A 151 9.29 0.79 14.93
C LEU A 151 8.15 0.52 13.95
N LYS A 152 8.46 0.25 12.67
CA LYS A 152 7.42 -0.06 11.67
C LYS A 152 6.72 -1.37 11.98
N LEU A 153 7.46 -2.41 12.34
CA LEU A 153 6.89 -3.71 12.71
C LEU A 153 6.09 -3.63 14.01
N TRP A 154 6.52 -2.83 14.98
CA TRP A 154 5.75 -2.58 16.20
C TRP A 154 4.45 -1.83 15.90
N TRP A 155 4.47 -0.78 15.08
CA TRP A 155 3.25 -0.07 14.69
C TRP A 155 2.24 -1.02 14.05
N VAL A 156 2.71 -1.83 13.11
CA VAL A 156 1.88 -2.84 12.44
C VAL A 156 1.32 -3.86 13.43
N ASP A 157 2.13 -4.36 14.35
CA ASP A 157 1.69 -5.31 15.38
C ASP A 157 0.63 -4.70 16.31
N ALA A 158 0.77 -3.42 16.65
CA ALA A 158 -0.19 -2.68 17.43
C ALA A 158 -1.54 -2.55 16.71
N VAL A 159 -1.51 -2.21 15.41
CA VAL A 159 -2.72 -2.13 14.57
C VAL A 159 -3.42 -3.49 14.48
N VAL A 160 -2.68 -4.59 14.33
CA VAL A 160 -3.26 -5.95 14.36
C VAL A 160 -3.94 -6.25 15.69
N ARG A 161 -3.33 -5.86 16.81
CA ARG A 161 -3.93 -6.07 18.15
C ARG A 161 -5.18 -5.22 18.37
N GLU A 162 -5.21 -3.99 17.85
CA GLU A 162 -6.33 -3.08 18.05
C GLU A 162 -7.53 -3.41 17.16
N THR A 163 -7.26 -3.83 15.92
CA THR A 163 -8.31 -4.29 14.99
C THR A 163 -8.79 -5.71 15.29
N GLY A 164 -7.98 -6.54 15.95
CA GLY A 164 -8.34 -7.90 16.34
C GLY A 164 -8.48 -8.88 15.17
N VAL A 165 -7.97 -8.53 13.98
CA VAL A 165 -8.14 -9.34 12.77
C VAL A 165 -7.43 -10.68 12.88
N THR A 166 -8.16 -11.77 12.68
CA THR A 166 -7.65 -13.15 12.74
C THR A 166 -7.31 -13.73 11.36
N GLY A 167 -7.84 -13.14 10.28
CA GLY A 167 -7.75 -13.67 8.92
C GLY A 167 -8.69 -14.85 8.66
N HIS A 168 -8.93 -15.19 7.40
CA HIS A 168 -9.81 -16.30 7.00
C HIS A 168 -8.99 -17.46 6.41
N GLY A 169 -9.23 -18.66 6.94
CA GLY A 169 -8.77 -19.92 6.36
C GLY A 169 -9.77 -20.46 5.32
N PRO A 170 -9.43 -21.54 4.60
CA PRO A 170 -10.28 -22.08 3.53
C PRO A 170 -11.61 -22.69 4.01
N ASP A 171 -11.89 -22.72 5.33
CA ASP A 171 -12.99 -23.47 5.91
C ASP A 171 -13.98 -22.59 6.71
N LEU A 172 -14.09 -21.30 6.40
CA LEU A 172 -15.13 -20.43 6.98
C LEU A 172 -16.02 -19.86 5.88
N ASP A 173 -16.83 -20.74 5.27
CA ASP A 173 -18.16 -20.32 4.83
C ASP A 173 -19.04 -20.25 6.08
N PRO A 174 -19.44 -19.05 6.56
CA PRO A 174 -20.41 -18.95 7.65
C PRO A 174 -21.78 -19.57 7.29
N ASP A 175 -22.04 -19.82 6.00
CA ASP A 175 -23.24 -20.51 5.49
C ASP A 175 -23.14 -22.05 5.49
N SER A 176 -22.02 -22.63 5.96
CA SER A 176 -21.86 -24.09 6.04
C SER A 176 -22.27 -24.70 7.40
N ALA A 177 -22.69 -23.86 8.35
CA ALA A 177 -23.28 -24.28 9.62
C ALA A 177 -24.63 -23.58 9.83
N GLU A 178 -25.68 -24.22 9.30
CA GLU A 178 -27.10 -24.19 9.72
C GLU A 178 -27.78 -22.86 10.11
#